data_AF-A0A366GXD0-F1
#
_entry.id   AF-A0A366GXD0-F1
#
_cell.length_a   1.000
_cell.length_b   1.000
_cell.length_c   1.000
_cell.angle_alpha   90.00
_cell.angle_beta   90.00
_cell.angle_gamma   90.00
#
_symmetry.space_group_name_H-M   'P 1'
#
loop_
_entity.id
_entity.type
_entity.pdbx_description
1 polymer ?
#
loop_
_entity_poly.entity_id
_entity_poly.type
_entity_poly.pdbx_seq_one_letter_code
_entity_poly.pdbx_strand_id
1 'polypeptide(L)'
;MPVAQINILEGRTDEQKETLIREVTDAIARSLGSPAENVRVIITEMPKQHFGIGGQSVKGYTDLMVDGAPSPHQSDTTLRWLIDRLRS
;
A
#
# COMPACT_ATOMS: atom_id res chain seq x y z
N MET A 1 0.45 -23.85 12.80
CA MET A 1 1.53 -23.11 12.13
C MET A 1 0.92 -21.99 11.28
N PRO A 2 0.63 -20.82 11.87
CA PRO A 2 0.08 -19.68 11.13
C PRO A 2 1.14 -18.99 10.25
N VAL A 3 0.72 -18.52 9.07
CA VAL A 3 1.56 -17.72 8.17
C VAL A 3 0.79 -16.46 7.76
N ALA A 4 1.41 -15.31 7.90
CA ALA A 4 0.89 -14.02 7.42
C ALA A 4 1.77 -13.52 6.28
N GLN A 5 1.16 -13.23 5.14
CA GLN A 5 1.81 -12.54 4.04
C GLN A 5 1.29 -11.12 3.94
N ILE A 6 2.19 -10.15 3.99
CA ILE A 6 1.88 -8.73 3.99
C ILE A 6 2.55 -8.11 2.76
N ASN A 7 1.72 -7.59 1.86
CA ASN A 7 2.20 -6.84 0.70
C ASN A 7 2.17 -5.35 1.05
N ILE A 8 3.31 -4.67 0.94
CA ILE A 8 3.44 -3.24 1.21
C ILE A 8 4.11 -2.52 0.04
N LEU A 9 3.92 -1.21 -0.04
CA LEU A 9 4.74 -0.38 -0.91
C LEU A 9 6.13 -0.20 -0.29
N GLU A 10 7.15 -0.13 -1.15
CA GLU A 10 8.52 0.22 -0.76
C GLU A 10 8.59 1.60 -0.07
N GLY A 11 9.63 1.78 0.75
CA GLY A 11 9.96 3.05 1.40
C GLY A 11 9.68 3.09 2.90
N ARG A 12 9.48 1.94 3.54
CA ARG A 12 9.47 1.81 5.01
C ARG A 12 10.87 1.53 5.52
N THR A 13 11.19 2.07 6.68
CA THR A 13 12.49 1.79 7.31
C THR A 13 12.54 0.37 7.83
N ASP A 14 13.74 -0.15 8.08
CA ASP A 14 13.91 -1.48 8.63
C ASP A 14 13.28 -1.60 10.02
N GLU A 15 13.36 -0.56 10.85
CA GLU A 15 12.72 -0.52 12.18
C GLU A 15 11.20 -0.63 12.10
N GLN A 16 10.59 -0.01 11.08
CA GLN A 16 9.14 -0.12 10.85
C GLN A 16 8.75 -1.54 10.43
N LYS A 17 9.57 -2.18 9.59
CA LYS A 17 9.33 -3.57 9.16
C LYS A 17 9.49 -4.56 10.32
N GLU A 18 10.52 -4.39 11.16
CA GLU A 18 10.71 -5.19 12.38
C GLU A 18 9.56 -5.03 13.37
N THR A 19 9.11 -3.79 13.57
CA THR A 19 7.94 -3.50 14.42
C THR A 19 6.69 -4.20 13.86
N LEU A 20 6.46 -4.14 12.55
CA LEU A 20 5.33 -4.81 11.90
C LEU A 20 5.37 -6.34 12.10
N ILE A 21 6.54 -6.97 11.93
CA ILE A 21 6.71 -8.41 12.14
C ILE A 21 6.36 -8.80 13.57
N ARG A 22 6.85 -8.03 14.56
CA ARG A 22 6.57 -8.27 15.98
C ARG A 22 5.08 -8.16 16.29
N GLU A 23 4.47 -7.04 15.94
CA GLU A 23 3.05 -6.78 16.27
C GLU A 23 2.10 -7.79 15.63
N VAL A 24 2.36 -8.18 14.37
CA VAL A 24 1.55 -9.19 13.68
C VAL A 24 1.73 -10.56 14.32
N THR A 25 2.95 -10.92 14.70
CA THR A 25 3.24 -12.17 15.42
C THR A 25 2.47 -12.23 16.74
N ASP A 26 2.54 -11.17 17.54
CA ASP A 26 1.85 -11.08 18.84
C ASP A 26 0.33 -11.10 18.68
N ALA A 27 -0.21 -10.42 17.66
CA ALA A 27 -1.64 -10.44 17.37
C ALA A 27 -2.13 -11.86 17.02
N ILE A 28 -1.40 -12.59 16.17
CA ILE A 28 -1.75 -13.96 15.78
C ILE A 28 -1.61 -14.92 16.96
N ALA A 29 -0.51 -14.83 17.71
CA ALA A 29 -0.26 -15.70 18.86
C ALA A 29 -1.37 -15.56 19.91
N ARG A 30 -1.74 -14.32 20.26
CA ARG A 30 -2.82 -14.05 21.22
C ARG A 30 -4.20 -14.45 20.70
N SER A 31 -4.48 -14.25 19.42
CA SER A 31 -5.82 -14.50 18.86
C SER A 31 -6.09 -15.98 18.61
N LEU A 32 -5.07 -16.74 18.20
CA LEU A 32 -5.22 -18.14 17.80
C LEU A 32 -4.64 -19.12 18.83
N GLY A 33 -4.05 -18.64 19.92
CA GLY A 33 -3.38 -19.48 20.93
C GLY A 33 -2.16 -20.22 20.37
N SER A 34 -1.59 -19.76 19.26
CA SER A 34 -0.39 -20.36 18.68
C SER A 34 0.85 -19.82 19.38
N PRO A 35 1.82 -20.66 19.76
CA PRO A 35 3.13 -20.18 20.22
C PRO A 35 3.77 -19.26 19.17
N ALA A 36 4.46 -18.21 19.60
CA ALA A 36 5.00 -17.17 18.74
C ALA A 36 6.06 -17.74 17.76
N GLU A 37 6.85 -18.70 18.20
CA GLU A 37 7.85 -19.42 17.40
C GLU A 37 7.23 -20.21 16.22
N ASN A 38 5.92 -20.46 16.27
CA ASN A 38 5.20 -21.15 15.19
C ASN A 38 4.57 -20.20 14.18
N VAL A 39 4.59 -18.89 14.43
CA VAL A 39 4.07 -17.86 13.53
C VAL A 39 5.15 -17.42 12.56
N ARG A 40 4.79 -17.31 11.28
CA ARG A 40 5.68 -16.79 10.24
C ARG A 40 5.07 -15.54 9.61
N VAL A 41 5.85 -14.49 9.47
CA VAL A 41 5.46 -13.25 8.79
C VAL A 41 6.37 -13.05 7.58
N ILE A 42 5.77 -12.82 6.42
CA ILE A 42 6.48 -12.57 5.16
C ILE A 42 6.06 -11.18 4.67
N ILE A 43 7.04 -10.28 4.56
CA ILE A 43 6.83 -8.95 3.97
C ILE A 43 7.26 -9.02 2.51
N THR A 44 6.39 -8.60 1.60
CA THR A 44 6.71 -8.38 0.18
C THR A 44 6.56 -6.91 -0.13
N GLU A 45 7.68 -6.26 -0.45
CA GLU A 45 7.70 -4.86 -0.86
C GLU A 45 7.47 -4.76 -2.38
N MET A 46 6.72 -3.74 -2.79
CA MET A 46 6.42 -3.48 -4.18
C MET A 46 6.75 -2.02 -4.54
N PRO A 47 7.44 -1.78 -5.67
CA PRO A 47 7.55 -0.45 -6.24
C PRO A 47 6.17 0.15 -6.49
N LYS A 48 6.04 1.48 -6.36
CA LYS A 48 4.78 2.21 -6.59
C LYS A 48 4.19 1.99 -7.99
N GLN A 49 5.01 1.63 -8.96
CA GLN A 49 4.63 1.33 -10.34
C GLN A 49 3.92 -0.01 -10.47
N HIS A 50 4.18 -0.96 -9.56
CA HIS A 50 3.66 -2.33 -9.63
C HIS A 50 2.34 -2.51 -8.85
N PHE A 51 1.95 -1.51 -8.07
CA PHE A 51 0.68 -1.51 -7.35
C PHE A 51 -0.29 -0.53 -8.01
N GLY A 52 -1.41 -1.04 -8.53
CA GLY A 52 -2.40 -0.26 -9.26
C GLY A 52 -3.73 -0.15 -8.51
N ILE A 53 -4.37 1.01 -8.62
CA ILE A 53 -5.71 1.26 -8.10
C ILE A 53 -6.52 1.95 -9.20
N GLY A 54 -7.67 1.39 -9.58
CA GLY A 54 -8.52 1.96 -10.63
C GLY A 54 -7.83 2.08 -12.00
N GLY A 55 -6.93 1.15 -12.34
CA GLY A 55 -6.22 1.13 -13.63
C GLY A 55 -4.98 2.04 -13.71
N GLN A 56 -4.61 2.74 -12.64
CA GLN A 56 -3.40 3.56 -12.57
C GLN A 56 -2.46 3.05 -11.49
N SER A 57 -1.15 3.06 -11.76
CA SER A 57 -0.17 2.77 -10.71
C SER A 57 -0.17 3.86 -9.64
N VAL A 58 0.16 3.51 -8.40
CA VAL A 58 0.28 4.48 -7.30
C VAL A 58 1.34 5.54 -7.61
N LYS A 59 2.34 5.23 -8.44
CA LYS A 59 3.27 6.23 -8.96
C LYS A 59 2.53 7.31 -9.75
N GLY A 60 1.73 6.91 -10.74
CA GLY A 60 0.92 7.85 -11.54
C GLY A 60 -0.07 8.65 -10.69
N TYR A 61 -0.66 8.02 -9.68
CA TYR A 61 -1.54 8.68 -8.71
C TYR A 61 -0.82 9.78 -7.91
N THR A 62 0.39 9.50 -7.44
CA THR A 62 1.19 10.47 -6.68
C THR A 62 1.60 11.65 -7.55
N ASP A 63 2.01 11.38 -8.79
CA ASP A 63 2.39 12.41 -9.76
C ASP A 63 1.20 13.36 -10.05
N LEU A 64 -0.01 12.81 -10.23
CA LEU A 64 -1.25 13.60 -10.40
C LEU A 64 -1.59 14.46 -9.18
N MET A 65 -1.37 13.95 -7.97
CA MET A 65 -1.62 14.72 -6.74
C MET A 65 -0.66 15.90 -6.56
N VAL A 66 0.60 15.74 -6.97
CA VAL A 66 1.60 16.84 -6.94
C VAL A 66 1.15 18.00 -7.85
N ASP A 67 0.50 17.67 -8.97
CA ASP A 67 -0.03 18.65 -9.92
C ASP A 67 -1.39 19.24 -9.52
N GLY A 68 -1.93 18.87 -8.34
CA GLY A 68 -3.22 19.35 -7.83
C GLY A 68 -4.44 18.72 -8.54
N ALA A 69 -4.25 17.61 -9.24
CA ALA A 69 -5.36 16.90 -9.88
C ALA A 69 -6.23 16.17 -8.85
N PRO A 70 -7.55 16.09 -9.07
CA PRO A 70 -8.47 15.39 -8.17
C PRO A 70 -8.21 13.88 -8.18
N SER A 71 -8.48 13.22 -7.04
CA SER A 71 -8.27 11.77 -6.86
C SER A 71 -8.95 10.96 -7.98
N PRO A 72 -8.24 10.07 -8.69
CA PRO A 72 -8.77 9.27 -9.79
C PRO A 72 -9.84 8.23 -9.41
N HIS A 73 -10.18 8.06 -8.13
CA HIS A 73 -11.41 7.34 -7.74
C HIS A 73 -12.69 8.14 -8.00
N GLN A 74 -12.56 9.44 -8.29
CA GLN A 74 -13.61 10.29 -8.83
C GLN A 74 -13.40 10.42 -10.34
N SER A 75 -13.71 9.35 -11.07
CA SER A 75 -13.51 9.25 -12.52
C SER A 75 -14.07 10.44 -13.31
N ASP A 76 -15.21 10.99 -12.88
CA ASP A 76 -15.86 12.13 -13.54
C ASP A 76 -15.12 13.46 -13.28
N THR A 77 -14.50 13.63 -12.11
CA THR A 77 -13.76 14.84 -11.74
C THR A 77 -12.39 14.90 -12.40
N THR A 78 -11.71 13.75 -12.55
CA THR A 78 -10.38 13.67 -13.19
C THR A 78 -10.45 13.94 -14.70
N LEU A 79 -11.47 13.42 -15.40
CA LEU A 79 -11.65 13.68 -16.83
C LEU A 79 -11.97 15.16 -17.11
N ARG A 80 -12.84 15.77 -16.31
CA ARG A 80 -13.14 17.21 -16.42
C ARG A 80 -11.90 18.07 -16.18
N TRP A 81 -11.13 17.78 -15.13
CA TRP A 81 -9.89 18.50 -14.83
C TRP A 81 -8.88 18.42 -16.00
N LEU A 82 -8.72 17.24 -16.61
CA LEU A 82 -7.79 17.05 -17.73
C LEU A 82 -8.20 17.88 -18.95
N ILE A 83 -9.51 17.96 -19.23
CA ILE A 83 -10.06 18.76 -20.33
C ILE A 83 -9.83 20.25 -20.08
N ASP A 84 -10.06 20.74 -18.86
CA ASP A 84 -9.85 22.14 -18.50
C ASP A 84 -8.38 22.55 -18.59
N ARG A 85 -7.46 21.67 -18.16
CA ARG A 85 -6.01 21.91 -18.23
C ARG A 85 -5.47 21.97 -19.65
N LEU A 86 -6.01 21.17 -20.58
CA LEU A 86 -5.60 21.18 -21.98
C LEU A 86 -6.17 22.38 -22.78
N ARG A 87 -7.18 23.06 -22.21
CA ARG A 87 -7.80 24.25 -22.81
C ARG A 87 -7.19 25.57 -22.33
N SER A 88 -6.33 25.55 -21.31
CA SER A 88 -5.56 26.70 -20.79
C SER A 88 -4.15 26.75 -21.36
#